data_AF-A0A534XIZ7-F1
#
_entry.id   AF-A0A534XIZ7-F1
#
_cell.length_a   1.000
_cell.length_b   1.000
_cell.length_c   1.000
_cell.angle_alpha   90.00
_cell.angle_beta   90.00
_cell.angle_gamma   90.00
#
_symmetry.space_group_name_H-M   'P 1'
#
loop_
_entity.id
_entity.type
_entity.pdbx_description
1 polymer ?
#
loop_
_entity_poly.entity_id
_entity_poly.type
_entity_poly.pdbx_seq_one_letter_code
_entity_poly.pdbx_strand_id
1 'polypeptide(L)'
;MNDPINALLQRGFELPLYVACISANGSVLVGRYEAGDTSVEFTDLLEHRENDVFTLPVNMMVVDARGEAARVVIRADGTQYLH
;
A
#
# COMPACT_ATOMS: atom_id res chain seq x y z
N MET A 1 -13.43 7.09 -1.30
CA MET A 1 -12.43 6.59 -0.33
C MET A 1 -11.10 7.11 -0.80
N ASN A 2 -10.37 7.90 0.00
CA ASN A 2 -9.08 8.44 -0.43
C ASN A 2 -8.10 7.28 -0.60
N ASP A 3 -7.50 7.20 -1.79
CA ASP A 3 -6.44 6.25 -2.11
C ASP A 3 -5.27 6.43 -1.11
N PRO A 4 -4.93 5.39 -0.33
CA PRO A 4 -3.86 5.45 0.66
C PRO A 4 -2.51 5.93 0.11
N ILE A 5 -2.22 5.63 -1.14
CA ILE A 5 -0.93 5.97 -1.77
C ILE A 5 -0.87 7.47 -2.05
N ASN A 6 -1.91 8.03 -2.68
CA ASN A 6 -2.02 9.47 -2.90
C ASN A 6 -1.94 10.26 -1.58
N ALA A 7 -2.52 9.73 -0.50
CA ALA A 7 -2.46 10.37 0.81
C ALA A 7 -1.06 10.34 1.45
N LEU A 8 -0.21 9.36 1.12
CA LEU A 8 1.19 9.33 1.55
C LEU A 8 2.04 10.30 0.73
N LEU A 9 1.81 10.37 -0.59
CA LEU A 9 2.47 11.35 -1.47
C LEU A 9 2.18 12.80 -1.01
N GLN A 10 0.93 13.11 -0.67
CA GLN A 10 0.54 14.41 -0.10
C GLN A 10 1.19 14.71 1.25
N ARG A 11 1.64 13.68 1.98
CA ARG A 11 2.38 13.81 3.25
C ARG A 11 3.90 13.88 3.05
N GLY A 12 4.37 13.92 1.80
CA GLY A 12 5.78 14.10 1.47
C GLY A 12 6.57 12.80 1.31
N PHE A 13 5.91 11.65 1.18
CA PHE A 13 6.56 10.42 0.72
C PHE A 13 6.96 10.57 -0.75
N GLU A 14 8.09 9.97 -1.13
CA GLU A 14 8.65 10.07 -2.48
C GLU A 14 8.55 8.75 -3.25
N LEU A 15 8.19 8.81 -4.53
CA LEU A 15 8.25 7.64 -5.41
C LEU A 15 9.72 7.24 -5.66
N PRO A 16 10.02 5.94 -5.86
CA PRO A 16 9.10 4.81 -5.78
C PRO A 16 8.61 4.53 -4.36
N LEU A 17 7.35 4.08 -4.23
CA LEU A 17 6.81 3.59 -2.97
C LEU A 17 6.74 2.06 -3.01
N TYR A 18 7.45 1.40 -2.11
CA TYR A 18 7.38 -0.05 -1.93
C TYR A 18 6.31 -0.39 -0.91
N VAL A 19 5.47 -1.36 -1.22
CA VAL A 19 4.32 -1.73 -0.39
C VAL A 19 4.35 -3.22 -0.11
N ALA A 20 4.15 -3.57 1.16
CA ALA A 20 3.83 -4.93 1.59
C ALA A 20 2.50 -4.95 2.34
N CYS A 21 1.52 -5.65 1.80
CA CYS A 21 0.17 -5.79 2.31
C CYS A 21 -0.04 -7.19 2.88
N ILE A 22 -0.69 -7.28 4.04
CA ILE A 22 -1.19 -8.53 4.60
C ILE A 22 -2.62 -8.29 5.08
N SER A 23 -3.57 -9.07 4.58
CA SER A 23 -4.96 -9.05 5.03
C SER A 23 -5.21 -10.04 6.16
N ALA A 24 -6.32 -9.85 6.88
CA ALA A 24 -6.72 -10.69 8.00
C ALA A 24 -6.94 -12.17 7.64
N ASN A 25 -7.26 -12.48 6.38
CA ASN A 25 -7.38 -13.85 5.88
C ASN A 25 -6.05 -14.47 5.46
N GLY A 26 -4.91 -13.76 5.54
CA GLY A 26 -3.60 -14.28 5.17
C GLY A 26 -3.18 -14.02 3.73
N SER A 27 -4.00 -13.37 2.90
CA SER A 27 -3.57 -12.91 1.57
C SER A 27 -2.49 -11.84 1.68
N VAL A 28 -1.54 -11.87 0.76
CA VAL A 28 -0.35 -11.03 0.72
C VAL A 28 -0.19 -10.42 -0.66
N LEU A 29 0.17 -9.15 -0.70
CA LEU A 29 0.61 -8.46 -1.92
C LEU A 29 1.88 -7.67 -1.59
N VAL A 30 2.93 -7.84 -2.37
CA VAL A 30 4.10 -6.98 -2.35
C VAL A 30 4.24 -6.37 -3.72
N GLY A 31 4.36 -5.05 -3.77
CA GLY A 31 4.51 -4.34 -5.03
C GLY A 31 5.20 -3.01 -4.86
N ARG A 32 5.27 -2.27 -5.97
CA ARG A 32 5.81 -0.92 -5.97
C ARG A 32 4.96 0.01 -6.82
N TYR A 33 4.83 1.24 -6.35
CA TYR A 33 4.29 2.36 -7.11
C TYR A 33 5.44 3.18 -7.67
N GLU A 34 5.38 3.51 -8.96
CA GLU A 34 6.39 4.29 -9.68
C GLU A 34 5.73 5.42 -10.47
N ALA A 35 6.51 6.44 -10.83
CA ALA A 35 6.03 7.49 -11.73
C ALA A 35 5.94 6.94 -13.15
N GLY A 36 4.73 6.89 -13.70
CA GLY A 36 4.49 6.67 -15.13
C GLY A 36 4.33 8.00 -15.89
N ASP A 37 4.15 7.91 -17.20
CA ASP A 37 4.11 9.08 -18.09
C ASP A 37 2.94 10.04 -17.78
N THR A 38 1.83 9.51 -17.29
CA THR A 38 0.60 10.28 -17.02
C THR A 38 -0.01 10.03 -15.65
N SER A 39 0.43 8.98 -14.94
CA SER A 39 -0.11 8.61 -13.63
C SER A 39 0.89 7.76 -12.84
N VAL A 40 0.60 7.51 -11.57
CA VAL A 40 1.36 6.55 -10.76
C VAL A 40 0.97 5.14 -11.18
N GLU A 41 1.95 4.32 -11.53
CA GLU A 41 1.75 2.94 -11.97
C GLU A 41 2.12 1.95 -10.86
N PHE A 42 1.37 0.86 -10.76
CA PHE A 42 1.64 -0.21 -9.80
C PHE A 42 2.20 -1.44 -10.50
N THR A 43 3.33 -1.94 -10.01
CA THR A 43 3.90 -3.23 -10.42
C THR A 43 3.77 -4.23 -9.27
N ASP A 44 3.13 -5.36 -9.56
CA ASP A 44 3.09 -6.51 -8.65
C ASP A 44 4.43 -7.24 -8.68
N LEU A 45 5.01 -7.50 -7.51
CA LEU A 45 6.27 -8.22 -7.35
C LEU A 45 6.06 -9.62 -6.77
N LEU A 46 5.05 -9.77 -5.91
CA LEU A 46 4.68 -11.04 -5.30
C LEU A 46 3.23 -10.95 -4.80
N GLU A 47 2.44 -11.95 -5.14
CA GLU A 47 1.07 -12.06 -4.68
C GLU A 47 0.73 -13.48 -4.22
N HIS A 48 0.02 -13.56 -3.10
CA HIS A 48 -0.66 -14.75 -2.62
C HIS A 48 -2.08 -14.38 -2.21
N ARG A 49 -3.09 -15.09 -2.73
CA ARG A 49 -4.49 -14.83 -2.35
C ARG A 49 -5.15 -16.08 -1.78
N GLU A 50 -5.60 -15.96 -0.53
CA GLU A 50 -6.52 -16.92 0.07
C GLU A 50 -7.93 -16.70 -0.51
N ASN A 51 -8.45 -17.71 -1.20
CA ASN A 51 -9.75 -17.68 -1.89
C ASN A 51 -9.89 -16.50 -2.87
N ASP A 52 -8.81 -16.12 -3.55
CA ASP A 52 -8.77 -15.02 -4.52
C ASP A 52 -9.18 -13.63 -3.99
N VAL A 53 -9.17 -13.42 -2.66
CA VAL A 53 -9.63 -12.16 -2.03
C VAL A 53 -8.69 -11.63 -0.96
N PHE A 54 -8.71 -10.30 -0.75
CA PHE A 54 -8.19 -9.65 0.46
C PHE A 54 -9.35 -9.34 1.41
N THR A 55 -9.22 -9.73 2.68
CA THR A 55 -10.23 -9.45 3.70
C THR A 55 -9.79 -8.33 4.62
N LEU A 56 -10.67 -7.36 4.88
CA LEU A 56 -10.39 -6.29 5.84
C LEU A 56 -10.27 -6.86 7.27
N PRO A 57 -9.40 -6.28 8.13
CA PRO A 57 -8.46 -5.21 7.83
C PRO A 57 -7.31 -5.64 6.91
N VAL A 58 -6.84 -4.71 6.07
CA VAL A 58 -5.59 -4.86 5.31
C VAL A 58 -4.53 -3.99 5.97
N ASN A 59 -3.46 -4.62 6.44
CA ASN A 59 -2.30 -3.92 6.99
C ASN A 59 -1.28 -3.74 5.88
N MET A 60 -0.77 -2.53 5.71
CA MET A 60 0.20 -2.18 4.69
C MET A 60 1.42 -1.54 5.39
N MET A 61 2.60 -2.04 5.08
CA MET A 61 3.86 -1.33 5.31
C MET A 61 4.25 -0.65 4.01
N VAL A 62 4.47 0.66 4.04
CA VAL A 62 4.89 1.46 2.89
C VAL A 62 6.25 2.07 3.18
N VAL A 63 7.18 1.96 2.24
CA VAL A 63 8.54 2.53 2.33
C VAL A 63 8.81 3.38 1.09
N ASP A 64 9.31 4.60 1.27
CA ASP A 64 9.64 5.52 0.18
C ASP A 64 11.08 5.38 -0.34
N ALA A 65 11.42 6.14 -1.37
CA ALA A 65 12.76 6.17 -1.98
C ALA A 65 13.90 6.55 -1.01
N ARG A 66 13.59 7.25 0.08
CA ARG A 66 14.54 7.68 1.11
C ARG A 66 14.65 6.68 2.26
N GLY A 67 13.79 5.66 2.27
CA GLY A 67 13.69 4.68 3.35
C GLY A 67 12.75 5.08 4.47
N GLU A 68 12.02 6.20 4.34
CA GLU A 68 10.98 6.58 5.29
C GLU A 68 9.81 5.61 5.19
N ALA A 69 9.20 5.29 6.32
CA ALA A 69 8.17 4.25 6.37
C ALA A 69 6.90 4.70 7.09
N ALA A 70 5.77 4.18 6.63
CA ALA A 70 4.48 4.31 7.28
C ALA A 70 3.75 2.98 7.32
N ARG A 71 3.06 2.72 8.43
CA ARG A 71 2.06 1.67 8.52
C ARG A 71 0.69 2.24 8.21
N VAL A 72 0.02 1.68 7.22
CA VAL A 72 -1.35 2.05 6.86
C VAL A 72 -2.27 0.87 7.10
N VAL A 73 -3.41 1.09 7.75
CA VAL A 73 -4.41 0.04 7.97
C VAL A 73 -5.73 0.45 7.36
N ILE A 74 -6.17 -0.30 6.35
CA ILE A 74 -7.48 -0.15 5.74
C ILE A 74 -8.48 -0.99 6.53
N ARG A 75 -9.57 -0.37 6.97
CA ARG A 75 -10.72 -1.01 7.64
C ARG A 75 -12.02 -0.62 6.95
N ALA A 76 -13.10 -1.29 7.34
CA ALA A 76 -14.44 -0.99 6.84
C ALA A 76 -14.91 0.42 7.24
N ASP A 77 -14.43 0.94 8.36
CA ASP A 77 -14.78 2.27 8.91
C ASP A 77 -13.80 3.38 8.50
N GLY A 78 -12.69 3.06 7.81
CA GLY A 78 -11.76 4.04 7.28
C GLY A 78 -10.31 3.58 7.19
N THR A 79 -9.44 4.50 6.78
CA THR A 79 -7.99 4.27 6.64
C THR A 79 -7.24 4.99 7.74
N GLN A 80 -6.41 4.26 8.50
CA GLN A 80 -5.54 4.80 9.54
C GLN A 80 -4.10 4.84 9.05
N TYR A 81 -3.41 5.96 9.28
CA TYR A 81 -1.99 6.15 8.95
C TYR A 81 -1.22 6.29 10.26
N LEU A 82 -0.26 5.41 10.48
CA LEU A 82 0.62 5.36 11.64
C LEU A 82 2.04 5.58 11.13
N HIS A 83 2.69 6.62 11.62
CA HIS A 83 4.00 7.07 11.20
C HIS A 83 4.98 7.02 12.35
#